data_AF-A0A645GY14-F1
#
_entry.id   AF-A0A645GY14-F1
#
_cell.length_a   1.000
_cell.length_b   1.000
_cell.length_c   1.000
_cell.angle_alpha   90.00
_cell.angle_beta   90.00
_cell.angle_gamma   90.00
#
_symmetry.space_group_name_H-M   'P 1'
#
loop_
_entity.id
_entity.type
_entity.pdbx_description
1 polymer ?
#
loop_
_entity_poly.entity_id
_entity_poly.type
_entity_poly.pdbx_seq_one_letter_code
_entity_poly.pdbx_strand_id
1 'polypeptide(L)' 'MVTADHGNAEEILDEQGHPFTAHTTNKVPFCISRTDIALEQNGGKLANIAPTIIDLLGDKKPLEMTEGSLIIHK' A
#
# COMPACT_ATOMS: atom_id res chain seq x y z
N MET A 1 1.74 4.47 9.88
CA MET A 1 1.45 3.68 8.66
C MET A 1 2.78 3.24 8.09
N VAL A 2 2.91 1.98 7.69
CA VAL A 2 4.13 1.42 7.10
C VAL A 2 3.73 0.73 5.80
N THR A 3 4.48 1.01 4.74
CA THR A 3 4.32 0.44 3.39
C THR A 3 5.64 0.51 2.65
N ALA A 4 5.72 -0.10 1.47
CA ALA A 4 6.77 0.14 0.48
C ALA A 4 6.19 0.71 -0.81
N ASP A 5 7.06 1.24 -1.68
CA ASP A 5 6.74 1.70 -3.03
C ASP A 5 6.87 0.57 -4.06
N HIS A 6 7.77 -0.39 -3.84
CA HIS A 6 7.91 -1.59 -4.65
C HIS A 6 8.57 -2.74 -3.85
N GLY A 7 8.67 -3.91 -4.48
CA GLY A 7 9.50 -5.03 -4.01
C GLY A 7 10.92 -4.97 -4.58
N ASN A 8 11.86 -5.63 -3.90
CA ASN A 8 13.26 -5.82 -4.31
C ASN A 8 13.90 -6.87 -3.40
N ALA A 9 14.10 -6.55 -2.12
CA ALA A 9 14.93 -7.34 -1.20
C ALA A 9 14.36 -8.73 -0.86
N GLU A 10 13.09 -8.99 -1.17
CA GLU A 10 12.47 -10.31 -1.00
C GLU A 10 12.92 -11.33 -2.05
N GLU A 11 13.48 -10.88 -3.18
CA GLU A 11 13.96 -11.74 -4.26
C GLU A 11 15.34 -11.26 -4.75
N ILE A 12 16.39 -11.88 -4.25
CA ILE A 12 17.79 -11.51 -4.52
C ILE A 12 18.50 -12.44 -5.52
N LEU A 13 17.84 -13.54 -5.90
CA LEU A 13 18.32 -14.52 -6.87
C LEU A 13 17.20 -14.87 -7.85
N ASP A 14 17.53 -15.06 -9.13
CA ASP A 14 16.59 -15.55 -10.14
C ASP A 14 16.34 -17.06 -10.03
N GLU A 15 15.44 -17.60 -10.86
CA GLU A 15 15.11 -19.03 -10.90
C GLU A 15 16.32 -19.94 -11.20
N GLN A 16 17.39 -19.39 -11.78
CA GLN A 16 18.63 -20.11 -12.09
C GLN A 16 19.71 -19.90 -11.00
N GLY A 17 19.43 -19.11 -9.96
CA GLY A 17 20.35 -18.81 -8.87
C GLY A 17 21.37 -17.71 -9.18
N HIS A 18 21.19 -16.94 -10.25
CA HIS A 18 22.03 -15.76 -10.50
C HIS A 18 21.53 -14.54 -9.71
N PRO A 19 22.39 -13.54 -9.43
CA PRO A 19 21.97 -12.31 -8.76
C PRO A 19 20.82 -11.61 -9.48
N PHE A 20 19.72 -11.40 -8.75
CA PHE A 20 18.59 -10.60 -9.21
C PHE A 20 18.75 -9.17 -8.70
N THR A 21 18.92 -8.21 -9.61
CA THR A 21 19.25 -6.81 -9.28
C THR A 21 18.13 -5.82 -9.59
N ALA A 22 17.00 -6.32 -10.09
CA ALA A 22 15.84 -5.51 -10.46
C ALA A 22 14.81 -5.43 -9.32
N HIS A 23 13.81 -4.58 -9.49
CA HIS A 23 12.61 -4.61 -8.66
C HIS A 23 11.74 -5.81 -9.01
N THR A 24 10.87 -6.21 -8.09
CA THR A 24 9.86 -7.24 -8.35
C THR A 24 8.49 -6.60 -8.61
N THR A 25 7.54 -7.42 -9.04
CA THR A 25 6.11 -7.06 -9.16
C THR A 25 5.28 -7.57 -7.98
N ASN A 26 5.94 -8.03 -6.90
CA ASN A 26 5.26 -8.50 -5.70
C ASN A 26 4.47 -7.37 -5.04
N LYS A 27 3.39 -7.74 -4.34
CA LYS A 27 2.61 -6.79 -3.53
C LYS A 27 3.45 -6.31 -2.36
N VAL A 28 3.30 -5.02 -2.02
CA VAL A 28 3.93 -4.41 -0.84
C VAL A 28 3.05 -4.56 0.40
N PRO A 29 3.64 -4.67 1.61
CA PRO A 29 2.85 -4.62 2.84
C PRO A 29 2.19 -3.24 2.99
N PHE A 30 1.02 -3.19 3.61
CA PHE A 30 0.37 -1.95 4.01
C PHE A 30 -0.22 -2.12 5.41
N CYS A 31 0.35 -1.42 6.39
CA CYS A 31 0.01 -1.59 7.80
C CYS A 31 -0.31 -0.24 8.46
N ILE A 32 -1.35 -0.20 9.28
CA ILE A 32 -1.70 0.94 10.12
C ILE A 32 -1.74 0.48 11.58
N SER A 33 -1.03 1.19 12.45
CA SER A 33 -0.99 0.89 13.89
C SER A 33 -2.20 1.52 14.60
N ARG A 34 -3.41 1.10 14.24
CA ARG A 34 -4.67 1.54 14.86
C ARG A 34 -5.64 0.34 14.86
N THR A 35 -6.28 0.05 16.00
CA THR A 35 -7.06 -1.20 16.21
C THR A 35 -8.57 -1.04 16.00
N ASP A 36 -9.04 0.20 15.93
CA ASP A 36 -10.45 0.60 15.79
C ASP A 36 -10.86 0.80 14.32
N ILE A 37 -9.96 0.56 13.36
CA ILE A 37 -10.23 0.68 11.93
C ILE A 37 -10.14 -0.68 11.23
N ALA A 38 -10.91 -0.82 10.16
CA ALA A 38 -10.83 -1.94 9.25
C ALA A 38 -10.29 -1.47 7.89
N LEU A 39 -9.45 -2.30 7.25
CA LEU A 39 -8.91 -2.04 5.92
C LEU A 39 -9.59 -2.91 4.87
N GLU A 40 -9.67 -2.42 3.63
CA GLU A 40 -10.06 -3.21 2.46
C GLU A 40 -9.19 -4.46 2.33
N GLN A 41 -9.82 -5.62 2.19
CA GLN A 41 -9.14 -6.93 2.15
C GLN A 41 -8.93 -7.45 0.73
N ASN A 42 -9.67 -6.93 -0.25
CA ASN A 42 -9.54 -7.31 -1.65
C ASN A 42 -8.33 -6.65 -2.35
N GLY A 43 -7.54 -5.89 -1.59
CA GLY A 43 -6.32 -5.23 -2.05
C GLY A 43 -6.51 -3.74 -2.34
N GLY A 44 -5.43 -3.12 -2.80
CA GLY A 44 -5.36 -1.71 -3.13
C GLY A 44 -4.13 -1.42 -3.98
N LYS A 45 -3.92 -0.15 -4.32
CA LYS A 45 -2.75 0.34 -5.06
C LYS A 45 -2.17 1.57 -4.37
N LEU A 46 -0.96 1.96 -4.76
CA LEU A 46 -0.25 3.09 -4.14
C LEU A 46 -1.06 4.40 -4.19
N ALA A 47 -1.87 4.60 -5.23
CA ALA A 47 -2.74 5.77 -5.35
C ALA A 47 -3.82 5.88 -4.26
N ASN A 48 -4.13 4.80 -3.53
CA ASN A 48 -5.03 4.84 -2.37
C ASN A 48 -4.36 5.37 -1.10
N ILE A 49 -3.03 5.44 -1.03
CA ILE A 49 -2.29 5.77 0.19
C ILE A 49 -2.59 7.21 0.63
N ALA A 50 -2.50 8.19 -0.28
CA ALA A 50 -2.78 9.59 0.05
C ALA A 50 -4.25 9.82 0.49
N PRO A 51 -5.28 9.32 -0.22
CA PRO A 51 -6.65 9.29 0.27
C PRO A 51 -6.81 8.68 1.67
N THR A 52 -6.10 7.59 1.95
CA THR A 52 -6.15 6.91 3.27
C THR A 52 -5.53 7.77 4.38
N ILE A 53 -4.43 8.46 4.10
CA ILE A 53 -3.84 9.42 5.06
C ILE A 53 -4.82 10.55 5.37
N ILE A 54 -5.44 11.14 4.36
CA ILE A 54 -6.40 12.24 4.52
C ILE A 54 -7.59 11.80 5.38
N ASP A 55 -8.11 10.60 5.14
CA ASP A 55 -9.18 9.99 5.92
C ASP A 55 -8.78 9.76 7.39
N LEU A 56 -7.57 9.24 7.65
CA LEU A 56 -7.04 9.08 9.02
C LEU A 56 -6.95 10.39 9.80
N LEU A 57 -6.70 11.50 9.09
CA LEU A 57 -6.62 12.85 9.64
C LEU A 57 -8.00 13.51 9.81
N GLY A 58 -9.07 12.89 9.29
CA GLY A 58 -10.42 13.42 9.34
C GLY A 58 -10.64 14.63 8.42
N ASP A 59 -9.85 14.75 7.36
CA ASP A 59 -9.93 15.86 6.40
C ASP A 59 -10.62 15.42 5.09
N LYS A 60 -11.01 16.38 4.25
CA LYS A 60 -11.74 16.14 3.01
C LYS A 60 -10.77 15.84 1.87
N LYS A 61 -10.90 14.66 1.25
CA LYS A 61 -10.17 14.29 0.04
C LYS A 61 -10.47 15.27 -1.13
N PRO A 62 -9.46 15.81 -1.82
CA PRO A 62 -9.66 16.64 -3.00
C PRO A 62 -10.23 15.82 -4.18
N LEU A 63 -10.85 16.49 -5.15
CA LEU A 63 -11.51 15.84 -6.29
C LEU A 63 -10.52 15.23 -7.29
N GLU A 64 -9.32 15.78 -7.37
CA GLU A 64 -8.23 15.35 -8.24
C GLU A 64 -7.67 13.97 -7.83
N MET A 65 -7.84 13.57 -6.57
CA MET A 65 -7.52 12.22 -6.12
C MET A 65 -8.65 11.27 -6.51
N THR A 66 -8.49 10.53 -7.60
CA THR A 66 -9.53 9.64 -8.14
C THR A 66 -9.81 8.42 -7.26
N GLU A 67 -8.82 7.99 -6.47
CA GLU A 67 -8.92 6.79 -5.64
C GLU A 67 -9.51 7.05 -4.24
N GLY A 68 -10.13 6.02 -3.66
CA GLY A 68 -10.68 6.05 -2.31
C GLY A 68 -9.65 5.70 -1.22
N SER A 69 -10.01 6.03 0.03
CA SER A 69 -9.33 5.51 1.21
C SER A 69 -9.47 3.98 1.28
N LEU A 70 -8.46 3.31 1.84
CA LEU A 70 -8.50 1.88 2.15
C LEU A 70 -9.21 1.59 3.47
N ILE A 71 -9.62 2.61 4.24
CA ILE A 71 -10.38 2.44 5.49
C ILE A 71 -11.85 2.21 5.16
N ILE A 72 -12.43 1.19 5.77
CA ILE A 72 -13.85 0.87 5.66
C ILE A 72 -14.63 1.60 6.75
N HIS A 73 -15.51 2.51 6.35
CA HIS A 73 -16.50 3.15 7.24
C HIS A 73 -17.81 2.36 7.18
N LYS A 74 -18.41 2.06 8.34
CA LYS A 74 -19.69 1.37 8.48
C LYS A 74 -20.83 2.35 8.72
#